data_AF-A0A0F7KJN9-F1
#
_entry.id   AF-A0A0F7KJN9-F1
#
_cell.length_a   1.000
_cell.length_b   1.000
_cell.length_c   1.000
_cell.angle_alpha   90.00
_cell.angle_beta   90.00
_cell.angle_gamma   90.00
#
_symmetry.space_group_name_H-M   'P 1'
#
loop_
_entity.id
_entity.type
_entity.pdbx_description
1 polymer ?
#
loop_
_entity_poly.entity_id
_entity_poly.type
_entity_poly.pdbx_seq_one_letter_code
_entity_poly.pdbx_strand_id
1 'polypeptide(L)' 'MQLGFFDLDNRYAQLSKLNDPLEELNRIIDWNLFADLLAETTTKPRKSEAGRKPFDRVMLFKMLV' A
#
# COMPACT_ATOMS: atom_id res chain seq x y z
N MET A 1 17.99 -11.15 -13.94
CA MET A 1 17.20 -12.32 -13.49
C MET A 1 15.76 -12.08 -13.92
N GLN A 2 15.17 -13.02 -14.67
CA GLN A 2 13.75 -12.99 -15.02
C GLN A 2 13.00 -13.80 -13.98
N LEU A 3 11.98 -13.21 -13.37
CA LEU A 3 11.11 -13.91 -12.42
C LEU A 3 10.31 -14.96 -13.19
N GLY A 4 10.30 -16.18 -12.66
CA GLY A 4 9.42 -17.26 -13.10
C GLY A 4 7.96 -16.87 -12.89
N PHE A 5 7.07 -17.53 -13.65
CA PHE A 5 5.64 -17.20 -13.68
C PHE A 5 4.97 -17.22 -12.29
N PHE A 6 5.45 -18.07 -11.37
CA PHE A 6 4.87 -18.25 -10.04
C PHE A 6 5.69 -17.62 -8.90
N ASP A 7 6.76 -16.87 -9.20
CA ASP A 7 7.69 -16.41 -8.16
C ASP A 7 7.03 -15.46 -7.16
N LEU A 8 6.10 -14.62 -7.61
CA LEU A 8 5.35 -13.71 -6.74
C LEU A 8 4.39 -14.47 -5.82
N ASP A 9 3.59 -15.39 -6.37
CA ASP A 9 2.65 -16.20 -5.59
C ASP A 9 3.39 -17.04 -4.55
N ASN A 10 4.52 -17.64 -4.93
CA ASN A 10 5.38 -18.38 -4.01
C ASN A 10 5.94 -17.50 -2.90
N ARG A 11 6.32 -16.25 -3.21
CA ARG A 11 6.81 -15.29 -2.22
C ARG A 11 5.69 -14.86 -1.26
N TYR A 12 4.50 -14.55 -1.77
CA TYR A 12 3.36 -14.19 -0.93
C TYR A 12 2.97 -15.35 -0.01
N ALA A 13 2.87 -16.58 -0.52
CA ALA A 13 2.59 -17.76 0.28
C ALA A 13 3.62 -18.00 1.40
N GLN A 14 4.89 -17.66 1.17
CA GLN A 14 5.92 -17.71 2.21
C GLN A 14 5.71 -16.64 3.28
N LEU A 15 5.37 -15.41 2.89
CA LEU A 15 5.08 -14.32 3.84
C LEU A 15 3.85 -14.64 4.70
N SER A 16 2.75 -15.10 4.10
CA SER A 16 1.55 -15.48 4.86
C SER A 16 1.83 -16.61 5.85
N LYS A 17 2.66 -17.59 5.49
CA LYS A 17 3.11 -18.67 6.41
C LYS A 17 3.91 -18.15 7.61
N LEU A 18 4.56 -17.01 7.47
CA LEU A 18 5.33 -16.35 8.55
C LEU A 18 4.47 -15.38 9.37
N ASN A 19 3.15 -15.38 9.17
CA ASN A 19 2.18 -14.45 9.76
C ASN A 19 2.47 -13.00 9.34
N ASP A 20 2.23 -12.71 8.05
CA ASP A 20 2.34 -11.36 7.51
C ASP A 20 1.52 -10.36 8.36
N PRO A 21 2.17 -9.37 9.01
CA PRO A 21 1.48 -8.41 9.87
C PRO A 21 0.41 -7.63 9.12
N LEU A 22 0.62 -7.30 7.84
CA LEU A 22 -0.33 -6.53 7.05
C LEU A 22 -1.59 -7.36 6.76
N GLU A 23 -1.48 -8.68 6.59
CA GLU A 23 -2.64 -9.56 6.47
C GLU A 23 -3.50 -9.55 7.73
N GLU A 24 -2.87 -9.65 8.91
CA GLU A 24 -3.60 -9.60 10.19
C GLU A 24 -4.24 -8.23 10.42
N LEU A 25 -3.51 -7.14 10.19
CA LEU A 25 -4.04 -5.78 10.33
C LEU A 25 -5.22 -5.52 9.37
N ASN A 26 -5.18 -6.05 8.13
CA ASN A 26 -6.29 -5.92 7.19
C ASN A 26 -7.58 -6.58 7.67
N ARG A 27 -7.54 -7.54 8.60
CA ARG A 27 -8.74 -8.17 9.17
C ARG A 27 -9.40 -7.32 10.25
N ILE A 28 -8.63 -6.47 10.94
CA ILE A 28 -9.10 -5.75 12.14
C ILE A 28 -9.22 -4.24 11.94
N ILE A 29 -8.47 -3.66 10.99
CA ILE A 29 -8.45 -2.21 10.75
C ILE A 29 -9.27 -1.88 9.51
N ASP A 30 -10.27 -1.00 9.68
CA ASP A 30 -10.82 -0.24 8.55
C ASP A 30 -9.85 0.90 8.21
N TRP A 31 -9.06 0.69 7.17
CA TRP A 31 -8.02 1.63 6.76
C TRP A 31 -8.56 2.96 6.23
N ASN A 32 -9.84 3.01 5.82
CA ASN A 32 -10.45 4.26 5.36
C ASN A 32 -10.61 5.28 6.50
N LEU A 33 -10.54 4.85 7.76
CA LEU A 33 -10.53 5.74 8.92
C LEU A 33 -9.33 6.71 8.90
N PHE A 34 -8.25 6.37 8.18
CA PHE A 34 -7.08 7.24 8.04
C PHE A 34 -7.15 8.14 6.80
N ALA A 35 -8.16 8.00 5.93
CA ALA A 35 -8.20 8.70 4.65
C ALA A 35 -8.18 10.22 4.82
N ASP A 36 -9.01 10.76 5.70
CA ASP A 36 -9.08 12.21 5.95
C ASP A 36 -7.80 12.74 6.60
N LEU A 37 -7.28 12.02 7.61
CA LEU A 37 -6.01 12.37 8.24
C LEU A 37 -4.85 12.38 7.22
N LEU A 38 -4.81 11.39 6.34
CA LEU A 38 -3.81 11.31 5.28
C LEU A 38 -4.04 12.35 4.19
N ALA A 39 -5.27 12.82 3.96
CA ALA A 39 -5.60 13.86 2.99
C ALA A 39 -4.94 15.21 3.30
N GLU A 40 -4.63 15.48 4.57
CA GLU A 40 -3.96 16.71 5.01
C GLU A 40 -2.46 16.76 4.67
N THR A 41 -1.81 15.61 4.47
CA THR A 41 -0.34 15.53 4.29
C THR A 41 0.18 16.09 2.97
N THR A 42 -0.69 16.28 1.97
CA THR A 42 -0.31 16.74 0.62
C THR A 42 -0.90 18.12 0.32
N THR A 43 -0.54 19.10 1.15
CA THR A 43 -0.92 20.51 0.98
C THR A 43 -0.22 21.20 -0.19
N LYS A 44 0.70 20.54 -0.89
CA LYS A 44 1.44 21.15 -2.01
C LYS A 44 0.54 21.23 -3.26
N PRO A 45 0.17 22.43 -3.73
CA PRO A 45 -0.63 22.56 -4.93
C PRO A 45 0.15 22.09 -6.16
N ARG A 46 -0.56 21.48 -7.11
CA ARG A 46 0.04 21.08 -8.39
C ARG A 46 0.49 22.33 -9.15
N LYS A 47 1.67 22.26 -9.76
CA LYS A 47 2.16 23.32 -10.66
C LYS A 47 1.46 23.27 -12.04
N SER A 48 1.01 22.09 -12.46
CA SER A 48 0.25 21.87 -13.69
C SER A 48 -0.49 20.52 -13.67
N GLU A 49 -1.34 20.29 -14.66
CA GLU A 49 -2.05 19.02 -14.88
C GLU A 49 -1.15 17.91 -15.47
N ALA A 50 0.10 18.21 -15.79
CA ALA A 50 1.04 17.24 -16.32
C ALA A 50 1.53 16.25 -15.24
N GLY A 51 1.97 15.06 -15.68
CA GLY A 51 2.62 14.05 -14.83
C GLY A 51 1.67 12.99 -14.25
N ARG A 52 2.24 11.96 -13.64
CA ARG A 52 1.49 10.85 -13.03
C ARG A 52 0.60 11.36 -11.89
N LYS A 53 -0.62 10.82 -11.79
CA LYS A 53 -1.48 11.04 -10.62
C LYS A 53 -0.81 10.46 -9.36
N PRO A 54 -1.01 11.07 -8.18
CA PRO A 54 -0.49 10.52 -6.93
C PRO A 54 -1.08 9.12 -6.69
N PHE A 55 -0.32 8.28 -6.00
CA PHE A 55 -0.85 7.03 -5.48
C PHE A 55 -1.89 7.28 -4.40
N ASP A 56 -2.74 6.29 -4.18
CA ASP A 56 -3.64 6.29 -3.04
C ASP A 56 -2.84 6.34 -1.73
N ARG A 57 -3.25 7.22 -0.82
CA ARG A 57 -2.46 7.49 0.39
C ARG A 57 -2.61 6.39 1.42
N VAL A 58 -3.78 5.75 1.47
CA VAL A 58 -4.01 4.59 2.34
C VAL A 58 -3.13 3.43 1.87
N MET A 59 -3.01 3.22 0.56
CA MET A 59 -2.07 2.25 -0.02
C MET A 59 -0.61 2.56 0.36
N LEU A 60 -0.18 3.82 0.26
CA LEU A 60 1.17 4.22 0.70
C LEU A 60 1.38 4.00 2.20
N PHE A 61 0.36 4.25 3.02
CA PHE A 61 0.42 3.99 4.45
C PHE A 61 0.57 2.49 4.76
N LYS A 62 -0.16 1.63 4.06
CA LYS A 62 -0.03 0.17 4.17
C LYS A 62 1.36 -0.35 3.81
N MET A 63 2.11 0.32 2.93
CA MET A 63 3.48 -0.07 2.56
C MET A 63 4.51 0.14 3.67
N LEU A 64 4.17 0.88 4.74
CA LEU A 64 5.07 1.13 5.87
C LEU A 64 5.04 0.02 6.93
N VAL A 65 4.18 -0.98 6.74
CA VAL A 65 4.06 -2.19 7.55
C VAL A 65 4.95 -3.27 6.95
#